data_AF-A0A1R1XCH3-F1
#
_entry.id   AF-A0A1R1XCH3-F1
#
_cell.length_a   1.000
_cell.length_b   1.000
_cell.length_c   1.000
_cell.angle_alpha   90.00
_cell.angle_beta   90.00
_cell.angle_gamma   90.00
#
_symmetry.space_group_name_H-M   'P 1'
#
loop_
_entity.id
_entity.type
_entity.pdbx_description
1 polymer ?
#
loop_
_entity_poly.entity_id
_entity_poly.type
_entity_poly.pdbx_seq_one_letter_code
_entity_poly.pdbx_strand_id
1 'polypeptide(L)'
;MDNKYSRRASIISGGYFLKNLIDEMSTYANQIKNSKNTTFIYPKFSIYSAHDETLFGILSLLRVSNPSSHPVFASNMIFELWKKDNGCDDYNVRIISNGKSINSIEDSFNSTNSDIDSSSFSAYKKKINSLTKIGITEECFGKFNI
;
A
#
# COMPACT_ATOMS: atom_id res chain seq x y z
N MET A 1 6.96 6.19 17.41
CA MET A 1 8.40 6.34 17.75
C MET A 1 9.08 6.96 16.55
N ASP A 2 9.15 8.28 16.50
CA ASP A 2 9.64 9.01 15.33
C ASP A 2 11.05 9.55 15.62
N ASN A 3 12.08 8.81 15.22
CA ASN A 3 13.43 9.33 15.14
C ASN A 3 13.85 9.41 13.66
N LYS A 4 14.83 10.26 13.33
CA LYS A 4 15.28 10.55 11.95
C LYS A 4 15.58 9.30 11.10
N TYR A 5 15.96 8.19 11.73
CA TYR A 5 16.33 6.92 11.10
C TYR A 5 15.18 5.93 10.99
N SER A 6 14.15 6.00 11.84
CA SER A 6 13.03 5.04 11.83
C SER A 6 12.24 5.08 10.52
N ARG A 7 12.14 6.27 9.89
CA ARG A 7 11.47 6.44 8.61
C ARG A 7 12.20 5.76 7.45
N ARG A 8 13.52 5.90 7.35
CA ARG A 8 14.32 5.24 6.29
C ARG A 8 14.32 3.74 6.46
N ALA A 9 14.49 3.26 7.69
CA ALA A 9 14.40 1.84 8.00
C ALA A 9 13.06 1.24 7.54
N SER A 10 11.94 1.93 7.77
CA SER A 10 10.61 1.49 7.33
C SER A 10 10.46 1.46 5.80
N ILE A 11 11.07 2.42 5.09
CA ILE A 11 11.10 2.45 3.61
C ILE A 11 11.82 1.22 3.07
N ILE A 12 12.97 0.88 3.65
CA ILE A 12 13.78 -0.25 3.22
C ILE A 12 13.09 -1.58 3.60
N SER A 13 12.55 -1.70 4.81
CA SER A 13 12.00 -2.97 5.31
C SER A 13 10.64 -3.33 4.72
N GLY A 14 9.80 -2.35 4.36
CA GLY A 14 8.45 -2.63 3.82
C GLY A 14 8.01 -1.71 2.68
N GLY A 15 8.68 -0.58 2.45
CA GLY A 15 8.23 0.43 1.49
C GLY A 15 8.33 0.02 0.04
N TYR A 16 9.44 -0.61 -0.36
CA TYR A 16 9.59 -1.07 -1.74
C TYR A 16 8.65 -2.23 -2.07
N PHE A 17 8.41 -3.13 -1.11
CA PHE A 17 7.39 -4.17 -1.26
C PHE A 17 6.00 -3.55 -1.44
N LEU A 18 5.63 -2.61 -0.57
CA LEU A 18 4.35 -1.91 -0.66
C LEU A 18 4.20 -1.16 -1.99
N LYS A 19 5.26 -0.53 -2.49
CA LYS A 19 5.27 0.11 -3.81
C LYS A 19 4.96 -0.90 -4.92
N ASN A 20 5.65 -2.05 -4.93
CA ASN A 20 5.46 -3.08 -5.94
C ASN A 20 4.03 -3.64 -5.91
N LEU A 21 3.50 -3.90 -4.72
CA LEU A 21 2.11 -4.34 -4.53
C LEU A 21 1.10 -3.34 -5.11
N ILE A 22 1.30 -2.04 -4.88
CA ILE A 22 0.42 -0.99 -5.41
C ILE A 22 0.58 -0.82 -6.93
N ASP A 23 1.78 -0.99 -7.47
CA ASP A 23 2.01 -0.97 -8.92
C ASP A 23 1.38 -2.18 -9.62
N GLU A 24 1.40 -3.35 -8.98
CA GLU A 24 0.71 -4.55 -9.44
C GLU A 24 -0.81 -4.34 -9.47
N MET A 25 -1.40 -3.86 -8.37
CA MET A 25 -2.84 -3.52 -8.30
C MET A 25 -3.24 -2.51 -9.39
N SER A 26 -2.39 -1.50 -9.64
CA SER A 26 -2.60 -0.50 -10.70
C SER A 26 -2.55 -1.11 -12.10
N THR A 27 -1.71 -2.12 -12.30
CA THR A 27 -1.58 -2.83 -13.57
C THR A 27 -2.84 -3.63 -13.85
N TYR A 28 -3.35 -4.37 -12.86
CA TYR A 28 -4.61 -5.10 -13.00
C TYR A 28 -5.80 -4.18 -13.20
N ALA A 29 -5.88 -3.05 -12.48
CA ALA A 29 -6.93 -2.05 -12.67
C ALA A 29 -6.98 -1.51 -14.11
N ASN A 30 -5.81 -1.24 -14.70
CA ASN A 30 -5.68 -0.77 -16.08
C ASN A 30 -6.03 -1.87 -17.09
N GLN A 31 -5.62 -3.11 -16.84
CA GLN A 31 -5.97 -4.25 -17.68
C GLN A 31 -7.48 -4.48 -17.70
N ILE A 32 -8.15 -4.43 -16.55
CA ILE A 32 -9.61 -4.54 -16.44
C ILE A 32 -10.30 -3.44 -17.25
N LYS A 33 -9.80 -2.20 -17.16
CA LYS A 33 -10.35 -1.05 -17.90
C LYS A 33 -10.21 -1.20 -19.42
N ASN A 34 -9.06 -1.71 -19.88
CA ASN A 34 -8.73 -1.81 -21.30
C ASN A 34 -9.25 -3.11 -21.94
N SER A 35 -9.56 -4.14 -21.14
CA SER A 35 -10.10 -5.42 -21.61
C SER A 35 -11.58 -5.29 -21.93
N LYS A 36 -11.90 -4.62 -23.04
CA LYS A 36 -13.27 -4.62 -23.61
C LYS A 36 -13.57 -5.88 -24.44
N ASN A 37 -12.57 -6.71 -24.76
CA ASN A 37 -12.75 -7.84 -25.68
C ASN A 37 -11.69 -8.97 -25.58
N THR A 38 -10.92 -9.08 -24.49
CA THR A 38 -9.87 -10.10 -24.38
C THR A 38 -10.06 -11.02 -23.17
N THR A 39 -9.91 -12.32 -23.39
CA THR A 39 -9.87 -13.44 -22.42
C THR A 39 -8.63 -13.39 -21.50
N PHE A 40 -8.13 -12.20 -21.18
CA PHE A 40 -6.98 -12.05 -20.31
C PHE A 40 -7.37 -12.38 -18.87
N ILE A 41 -6.78 -13.45 -18.33
CA ILE A 41 -6.96 -13.86 -16.94
C ILE A 41 -5.99 -13.04 -16.09
N TYR A 42 -6.51 -12.04 -15.37
CA TYR A 42 -5.79 -11.36 -14.32
C TYR A 42 -6.05 -12.07 -12.97
N PRO A 43 -5.06 -12.16 -12.07
CA PRO A 43 -5.26 -12.76 -10.76
C PRO A 43 -6.22 -11.88 -9.95
N LYS A 44 -7.27 -12.51 -9.42
CA LYS A 44 -8.23 -11.85 -8.51
C LYS A 44 -7.71 -11.74 -7.08
N PHE A 45 -6.68 -12.52 -6.75
CA PHE A 45 -6.12 -12.63 -5.41
C PHE A 45 -4.64 -13.02 -5.52
N SER A 46 -3.78 -12.28 -4.81
CA SER A 46 -2.34 -12.56 -4.69
C SER A 46 -2.03 -12.78 -3.21
N ILE A 47 -1.31 -13.87 -2.90
CA ILE A 47 -0.89 -14.22 -1.53
C ILE A 47 0.61 -14.04 -1.43
N TYR A 48 1.03 -13.28 -0.42
CA TYR A 48 2.42 -13.07 -0.08
C TYR A 48 2.69 -13.61 1.32
N SER A 49 3.71 -14.44 1.46
CA SER A 49 4.25 -14.82 2.77
C SER A 49 5.44 -13.92 3.09
N ALA A 50 5.43 -13.35 4.30
CA ALA A 50 6.43 -12.39 4.74
C ALA A 50 6.70 -12.55 6.23
N HIS A 51 7.71 -11.84 6.72
CA HIS A 51 8.06 -11.80 8.14
C HIS A 51 7.40 -10.62 8.86
N ASP A 52 7.38 -10.66 10.18
CA ASP A 52 6.92 -9.61 11.07
C ASP A 52 7.63 -8.28 10.82
N GLU A 53 8.91 -8.27 10.45
CA GLU A 53 9.61 -7.02 10.11
C GLU A 53 9.06 -6.37 8.84
N THR A 54 8.55 -7.17 7.89
CA THR A 54 7.90 -6.66 6.67
C THR A 54 6.59 -5.95 7.03
N LEU A 55 5.75 -6.63 7.83
CA LEU A 55 4.49 -6.07 8.33
C LEU A 55 4.73 -4.82 9.17
N PHE A 56 5.74 -4.84 10.05
CA PHE A 56 6.11 -3.69 10.86
C PHE A 56 6.58 -2.50 10.00
N GLY A 57 7.40 -2.75 8.97
CA GLY A 57 7.83 -1.74 8.01
C GLY A 57 6.64 -1.09 7.28
N ILE A 58 5.71 -1.91 6.79
CA ILE A 58 4.48 -1.43 6.14
C ILE A 58 3.64 -0.61 7.12
N LEU A 59 3.32 -1.15 8.31
CA LEU A 59 2.53 -0.44 9.33
C LEU A 59 3.16 0.89 9.74
N SER A 60 4.49 0.94 9.85
CA SER A 60 5.24 2.16 10.18
C SER A 60 5.15 3.21 9.07
N LEU A 61 5.11 2.80 7.80
CA LEU A 61 4.93 3.70 6.65
C LEU A 61 3.50 4.20 6.50
N LEU A 62 2.54 3.30 6.69
CA LEU A 62 1.13 3.62 6.77
C LEU A 62 0.87 4.51 7.98
N ARG A 63 1.73 4.42 9.00
CA ARG A 63 1.83 5.35 10.10
C ARG A 63 0.59 5.22 11.02
N VAL A 64 0.03 4.00 11.08
CA VAL A 64 -1.15 3.63 11.88
C VAL A 64 -0.98 4.10 13.32
N SER A 65 -2.02 4.74 13.87
CA SER A 65 -2.02 5.44 15.18
C SER A 65 -1.76 4.53 16.39
N ASN A 66 -1.67 3.21 16.19
CA ASN A 66 -1.17 2.24 17.16
C ASN A 66 -0.11 1.33 16.52
N PRO A 67 1.12 1.82 16.30
CA PRO A 67 2.23 1.03 15.77
C PRO A 67 2.87 0.10 16.83
N SER A 68 2.36 0.14 18.06
CA SER A 68 2.94 -0.46 19.26
C SER A 68 2.64 -1.96 19.44
N SER A 69 1.75 -2.55 18.65
CA SER A 69 1.62 -4.01 18.61
C SER A 69 2.52 -4.58 17.52
N HIS A 70 3.68 -5.10 17.92
CA HIS A 70 4.46 -6.00 17.08
C HIS A 70 3.53 -7.06 16.44
N PRO A 71 3.67 -7.38 15.15
CA PRO A 71 2.80 -8.36 14.49
C PRO A 71 2.82 -9.68 15.27
N VAL A 72 1.65 -10.15 15.69
CA VAL A 72 1.54 -11.44 16.39
C VAL A 72 1.72 -12.60 15.40
N PHE A 73 1.91 -13.82 15.92
CA PHE A 73 1.91 -15.02 15.09
C PHE A 73 0.65 -15.11 14.23
N ALA A 74 0.82 -15.55 12.98
CA ALA A 74 -0.23 -15.61 11.96
C ALA A 74 -0.93 -14.27 11.68
N SER A 75 -0.26 -13.15 11.98
CA SER A 75 -0.73 -11.84 11.57
C SER A 75 -0.83 -11.73 10.06
N ASN A 76 -1.85 -11.00 9.59
CA ASN A 76 -2.12 -10.82 8.18
C ASN A 76 -2.48 -9.37 7.89
N MET A 77 -2.21 -8.98 6.64
CA MET A 77 -2.62 -7.71 6.09
C MET A 77 -3.23 -7.95 4.70
N ILE A 78 -4.41 -7.40 4.48
CA ILE A 78 -5.18 -7.54 3.24
C ILE A 78 -5.31 -6.15 2.62
N PHE A 79 -4.99 -6.06 1.33
CA PHE A 79 -5.20 -4.88 0.50
C PHE A 79 -6.31 -5.19 -0.50
N GLU A 80 -7.39 -4.43 -0.44
CA GLU A 80 -8.54 -4.57 -1.33
C GLU A 80 -8.62 -3.38 -2.28
N LEU A 81 -8.87 -3.64 -3.57
CA LEU A 81 -9.12 -2.62 -4.58
C LEU A 81 -10.60 -2.61 -4.99
N TRP A 82 -11.27 -1.49 -4.76
CA TRP A 82 -12.70 -1.33 -4.99
C TRP A 82 -12.95 -0.35 -6.14
N LYS A 83 -13.69 -0.76 -7.17
CA LYS A 83 -14.13 0.19 -8.22
C LYS A 83 -15.26 1.07 -7.67
N LYS A 84 -15.20 2.38 -7.91
CA LYS A 84 -16.28 3.30 -7.52
C LYS A 84 -17.48 3.13 -8.44
N ASP A 85 -18.68 3.10 -7.87
CA ASP A 85 -19.95 3.01 -8.61
C ASP A 85 -20.52 4.41 -8.94
N ASN A 86 -19.67 5.28 -9.48
CA ASN A 86 -20.03 6.67 -9.79
C ASN A 86 -19.80 7.04 -11.26
N GLY A 87 -19.63 6.04 -12.14
CA GLY A 87 -19.36 6.24 -13.57
C GLY A 87 -17.96 6.76 -13.91
N CYS A 88 -17.20 7.24 -12.93
CA CYS A 88 -15.77 7.49 -13.08
C CYS A 88 -15.03 6.16 -12.94
N ASP A 89 -14.11 5.85 -13.86
CA ASP A 89 -13.21 4.68 -13.77
C ASP A 89 -12.13 4.86 -12.68
N ASP A 90 -12.59 5.15 -11.46
CA ASP A 90 -11.79 5.41 -10.28
C ASP A 90 -11.88 4.23 -9.31
N TYR A 91 -10.82 4.07 -8.51
CA TYR A 91 -10.71 3.02 -7.53
C TYR A 91 -10.44 3.58 -6.13
N ASN A 92 -10.95 2.87 -5.13
CA ASN A 92 -10.62 3.02 -3.72
C ASN A 92 -9.75 1.85 -3.26
N VAL A 93 -8.91 2.08 -2.26
CA VAL A 93 -8.16 1.04 -1.57
C VAL A 93 -8.61 0.97 -0.13
N ARG A 94 -8.80 -0.26 0.36
CA ARG A 94 -9.08 -0.57 1.76
C ARG A 94 -7.98 -1.50 2.27
N ILE A 95 -7.53 -1.25 3.50
CA ILE A 95 -6.47 -2.03 4.14
C ILE A 95 -7.04 -2.63 5.41
N ILE A 96 -6.88 -3.94 5.59
CA ILE A 96 -7.32 -4.68 6.75
C ILE A 96 -6.10 -5.31 7.39
N SER A 97 -5.88 -5.06 8.67
CA SER A 97 -4.82 -5.68 9.47
C SER A 97 -5.46 -6.51 10.58
N ASN A 98 -5.19 -7.82 10.59
CA ASN A 98 -5.73 -8.75 11.59
C ASN A 98 -7.26 -8.63 11.77
N GLY A 99 -7.99 -8.55 10.66
CA GLY A 99 -9.45 -8.43 10.64
C GLY A 99 -10.00 -7.03 10.98
N LYS A 100 -9.14 -6.05 11.28
CA LYS A 100 -9.55 -4.66 11.54
C LYS A 100 -9.19 -3.78 10.35
N SER A 101 -10.16 -3.03 9.83
CA SER A 101 -9.86 -1.97 8.87
C SER A 101 -8.90 -0.99 9.52
N ILE A 102 -7.78 -0.71 8.85
CA ILE A 102 -6.83 0.30 9.29
C ILE A 102 -6.91 1.48 8.34
N ASN A 103 -7.28 2.61 8.92
CA ASN A 103 -7.07 3.90 8.32
C ASN A 103 -5.73 4.42 8.81
N SER A 104 -4.82 4.83 7.93
CA SER A 104 -3.69 5.59 8.43
C SER A 104 -2.98 6.54 7.46
N ILE A 105 -2.72 7.68 8.11
CA ILE A 105 -1.94 8.90 7.86
C ILE A 105 -2.02 9.49 6.46
N GLU A 106 -2.95 10.41 6.22
CA GLU A 106 -3.72 11.26 7.15
C GLU A 106 -5.21 11.06 6.88
N ASP A 107 -5.98 10.65 7.89
CA ASP A 107 -7.43 10.72 7.82
C ASP A 107 -7.85 12.18 7.56
N SER A 108 -8.71 12.37 6.57
CA SER A 108 -9.44 13.61 6.22
C SER A 108 -8.65 14.77 5.57
N PHE A 109 -8.53 14.76 4.24
CA PHE A 109 -8.70 16.01 3.48
C PHE A 109 -10.15 16.10 2.95
N ASN A 110 -11.12 15.85 3.85
CA ASN A 110 -12.57 15.74 3.64
C ASN A 110 -13.08 14.34 3.27
N SER A 111 -13.26 13.44 4.24
CA SER A 111 -14.29 12.41 4.10
C SER A 111 -15.60 12.96 4.67
N THR A 112 -16.34 13.71 3.85
CA THR A 112 -17.78 13.78 4.06
C THR A 112 -18.35 12.42 3.68
N ASN A 113 -18.82 11.67 4.68
CA ASN A 113 -19.77 10.57 4.60
C ASN A 113 -19.51 9.49 3.54
N SER A 114 -19.02 8.31 3.95
CA SER A 114 -19.47 7.03 3.39
C SER A 114 -18.91 5.86 4.19
N ASP A 115 -19.73 4.84 4.44
CA ASP A 115 -19.57 3.68 5.33
C ASP A 115 -18.42 2.69 4.99
N ILE A 116 -17.39 3.12 4.28
CA ILE A 116 -16.23 2.30 3.93
C ILE A 116 -14.97 3.11 4.20
N ASP A 117 -14.23 2.70 5.23
CA ASP A 117 -12.84 3.05 5.56
C ASP A 117 -11.89 2.78 4.38
N SER A 118 -12.01 3.60 3.33
CA SER A 118 -11.33 3.42 2.06
C SER A 118 -10.85 4.77 1.54
N SER A 119 -9.65 4.76 0.95
CA SER A 119 -9.00 5.96 0.43
C SER A 119 -8.88 5.91 -1.09
N SER A 120 -8.79 7.08 -1.74
CA SER A 120 -8.58 7.15 -3.18
C SER A 120 -7.27 6.45 -3.57
N PHE A 121 -7.36 5.44 -4.47
CA PHE A 121 -6.20 4.64 -4.88
C PHE A 121 -5.12 5.49 -5.57
N SER A 122 -5.52 6.49 -6.36
CA SER A 122 -4.57 7.37 -7.07
C SER A 122 -3.78 8.26 -6.10
N ALA A 123 -4.44 8.80 -5.07
CA ALA A 123 -3.80 9.57 -4.01
C ALA A 123 -2.84 8.68 -3.20
N TYR A 124 -3.28 7.48 -2.86
CA TYR A 124 -2.50 6.49 -2.13
C TYR A 124 -1.22 6.11 -2.90
N LYS A 125 -1.34 5.75 -4.19
CA LYS A 125 -0.21 5.44 -5.07
C LYS A 125 0.78 6.60 -5.16
N LYS A 126 0.30 7.84 -5.33
CA LYS A 126 1.15 9.03 -5.36
C LYS A 126 1.94 9.21 -4.06
N LYS A 127 1.32 8.95 -2.90
CA LYS A 127 1.97 9.01 -1.60
C LYS A 127 3.06 7.95 -1.45
N ILE A 128 2.76 6.69 -1.75
CA ILE A 128 3.75 5.59 -1.66
C ILE A 128 4.95 5.86 -2.59
N ASN A 129 4.68 6.28 -3.83
CA ASN A 129 5.74 6.67 -4.77
C ASN A 129 6.57 7.87 -4.26
N SER A 130 5.96 8.79 -3.53
CA SER A 130 6.70 9.91 -2.92
C SER A 130 7.62 9.50 -1.77
N LEU A 131 7.31 8.39 -1.09
CA LEU A 131 8.12 7.82 -0.01
C LEU A 131 9.27 6.96 -0.55
N THR A 132 9.09 6.39 -1.74
CA THR A 132 10.01 5.43 -2.39
C THR A 132 10.66 6.02 -3.65
N LYS A 133 10.92 7.34 -3.64
CA LYS A 133 11.48 8.07 -4.80
C LYS A 133 12.89 7.63 -5.16
N ILE A 134 13.70 7.33 -4.14
CA ILE A 134 15.06 6.83 -4.33
C ILE A 134 14.92 5.34 -4.70
N GLY A 135 15.62 4.88 -5.73
CA GLY A 135 15.60 3.46 -6.09
C GLY A 135 16.18 2.61 -4.97
N ILE A 136 15.68 1.39 -4.75
CA ILE A 136 16.16 0.51 -3.67
C ILE A 136 17.67 0.30 -3.73
N THR A 137 18.22 0.16 -4.93
CA THR A 137 19.67 0.01 -5.14
C THR A 137 20.45 1.25 -4.72
N GLU A 138 19.94 2.44 -5.02
CA GLU A 138 20.58 3.70 -4.62
C GLU A 138 20.47 3.92 -3.10
N GLU A 139 19.36 3.52 -2.49
CA GLU A 139 19.16 3.61 -1.04
C GLU A 139 20.07 2.60 -0.28
N CYS A 140 20.25 1.38 -0.81
CA CYS A 140 21.04 0.33 -0.16
C CYS A 140 22.56 0.47 -0.38
N PHE A 141 23.00 0.89 -1.57
CA PHE A 141 24.42 0.90 -1.94
C PHE A 141 25.01 2.30 -2.13
N GLY A 142 24.19 3.35 -2.07
CA GLY A 142 24.59 4.71 -2.43
C GLY A 142 24.68 4.92 -3.94
N LYS A 143 25.02 6.14 -4.36
CA LYS A 143 25.23 6.46 -5.78
C LYS A 143 26.49 5.77 -6.28
N PHE A 144 26.35 4.86 -7.25
CA PHE A 144 27.47 4.39 -8.04
C PHE A 144 27.88 5.52 -9.01
N ASN A 145 28.95 6.24 -8.67
CA ASN A 145 29.69 7.03 -9.66
C ASN A 145 30.56 6.04 -10.45
N ILE A 146 30.08 5.62 -11.61
CA ILE A 146 30.90 4.96 -12.64
C ILE A 146 31.26 6.02 -13.68
#